data_AF-A0A1V5IEG5-F1
#
_entry.id   AF-A0A1V5IEG5-F1
#
_cell.length_a   1.000
_cell.length_b   1.000
_cell.length_c   1.000
_cell.angle_alpha   90.00
_cell.angle_beta   90.00
_cell.angle_gamma   90.00
#
_symmetry.space_group_name_H-M   'P 1'
#
loop_
_entity.id
_entity.type
_entity.pdbx_description
1 polymer ?
#
loop_
_entity_poly.entity_id
_entity_poly.type
_entity_poly.pdbx_seq_one_letter_code
_entity_poly.pdbx_strand_id
1 'polypeptide(L)' 'MVKQVDIEDILLISRDAEGFSQLSRPFTRKEIRAFLEHEIGIEDLFIQNLLGME' A
#
# COMPACT_ATOMS: atom_id res chain seq x y z
N MET A 1 -3.92 -5.81 13.08
CA MET A 1 -4.76 -4.97 12.21
C MET A 1 -4.70 -3.55 12.72
N VAL A 2 -4.27 -2.59 11.90
CA VAL A 2 -4.24 -1.17 12.28
C VAL A 2 -5.64 -0.61 12.07
N LYS A 3 -6.20 0.08 13.08
CA LYS A 3 -7.59 0.56 13.05
C LYS A 3 -7.70 2.04 12.65
N GLN A 4 -6.87 2.89 13.26
CA GLN A 4 -6.76 4.32 12.95
C GLN A 4 -5.31 4.72 13.20
N VAL A 5 -4.68 5.30 12.19
CA VAL A 5 -3.32 5.86 12.24
C VAL A 5 -3.21 6.89 11.13
N ASP A 6 -2.40 7.92 11.33
CA ASP A 6 -2.04 8.83 10.25
C ASP A 6 -1.22 8.08 9.20
N ILE A 7 -1.46 8.37 7.92
CA ILE A 7 -0.82 7.64 6.84
C ILE A 7 0.71 7.80 6.84
N GLU A 8 1.21 8.93 7.34
CA GLU A 8 2.64 9.24 7.43
C GLU A 8 3.37 8.34 8.43
N ASP A 9 2.63 7.75 9.38
CA ASP A 9 3.13 6.86 10.42
C ASP A 9 3.13 5.38 9.99
N ILE A 10 2.59 5.07 8.81
CA ILE A 10 2.62 3.70 8.26
C ILE A 10 4.03 3.39 7.75
N LEU A 11 4.64 2.38 8.37
CA LEU A 11 5.89 1.78 7.94
C LEU A 11 5.64 0.39 7.39
N LEU A 12 6.15 0.14 6.19
CA LEU A 12 6.13 -1.18 5.57
C LEU A 12 7.52 -1.79 5.68
N ILE A 13 7.59 -2.93 6.36
CA ILE A 13 8.80 -3.76 6.43
C ILE A 13 8.62 -4.96 5.51
N SER A 14 9.57 -5.17 4.62
CA SER A 14 9.70 -6.39 3.79
C SER A 14 11.07 -7.02 3.97
N ARG A 15 11.25 -8.24 3.48
CA ARG A 15 12.58 -8.85 3.34
C ARG A 15 12.97 -8.91 1.87
N ASP A 16 14.23 -8.67 1.58
CA ASP A 16 14.78 -8.97 0.26
C ASP A 16 15.16 -10.46 0.11
N ALA A 17 15.66 -10.79 -1.07
CA ALA A 17 16.07 -12.15 -1.42
C ALA A 17 17.23 -12.65 -0.55
N GLU A 18 18.05 -11.74 -0.04
CA GLU A 18 19.19 -12.03 0.82
C GLU A 18 18.78 -12.15 2.31
N GLY A 19 17.53 -11.82 2.63
CA GLY A 19 16.95 -11.95 3.96
C GLY A 19 17.15 -10.75 4.88
N PHE A 20 17.63 -9.61 4.35
CA PHE A 20 17.70 -8.35 5.07
C PHE A 20 16.33 -7.67 5.11
N SER A 21 16.10 -6.91 6.19
CA SER A 21 14.88 -6.13 6.34
C SER A 21 15.00 -4.81 5.58
N GLN A 22 14.00 -4.49 4.77
CA GLN A 22 13.84 -3.21 4.11
C GLN A 22 12.67 -2.47 4.72
N LEU A 23 12.91 -1.21 5.09
CA LEU A 23 11.90 -0.31 5.61
C LEU A 23 11.50 0.68 4.51
N SER A 24 10.20 0.87 4.31
CA SER A 24 9.69 1.91 3.43
C SER A 24 8.51 2.66 4.08
N ARG A 25 8.35 3.93 3.69
CA ARG A 25 7.20 4.76 4.01
C ARG A 25 6.29 4.81 2.78
N PRO A 26 5.21 4.03 2.71
CA PRO A 26 4.40 3.92 1.49
C PRO A 26 3.81 5.27 1.04
N PHE A 27 3.47 6.14 1.99
CA PHE A 27 2.92 7.48 1.73
C PHE A 27 3.82 8.37 0.85
N THR A 28 5.14 8.14 0.80
CA THR A 28 6.03 8.97 -0.03
C THR A 28 6.02 8.56 -1.51
N ARG A 29 5.44 7.41 -1.85
CA ARG A 29 5.33 6.93 -3.23
C ARG A 29 4.24 7.70 -3.97
N LYS A 30 4.59 8.21 -5.15
CA LYS A 30 3.68 9.02 -5.97
C LYS A 30 2.42 8.24 -6.35
N GLU A 31 2.58 6.95 -6.66
CA GLU A 31 1.48 6.07 -7.07
C GLU A 31 0.48 5.89 -5.94
N ILE A 32 0.96 5.74 -4.69
CA ILE A 32 0.12 5.59 -3.51
C ILE A 32 -0.64 6.89 -3.22
N ARG A 33 0.02 8.05 -3.33
CA ARG A 33 -0.64 9.35 -3.16
C ARG A 33 -1.75 9.55 -4.19
N ALA A 34 -1.45 9.32 -5.46
CA ALA A 34 -2.43 9.42 -6.54
C ALA A 34 -3.61 8.46 -6.30
N PHE A 35 -3.35 7.23 -5.87
CA PHE A 35 -4.40 6.25 -5.56
C PHE A 35 -5.38 6.76 -4.49
N LEU A 36 -4.86 7.37 -3.42
CA LEU A 36 -5.66 7.90 -2.32
C LEU A 36 -6.40 9.19 -2.69
N GLU A 37 -5.78 10.08 -3.46
CA GLU A 37 -6.41 11.32 -3.95
C GLU A 37 -7.63 11.05 -4.84
N HIS A 38 -7.61 9.96 -5.60
CA HIS A 38 -8.73 9.57 -6.47
C HIS A 38 -9.77 8.70 -5.73
N GLU A 39 -9.62 8.51 -4.41
CA GLU A 39 -10.51 7.71 -3.56
C GLU A 39 -10.81 6.31 -4.14
N ILE A 40 -9.84 5.71 -4.84
CA ILE A 40 -10.03 4.43 -5.51
C ILE A 40 -10.26 3.36 -4.43
N GLY A 41 -11.46 2.78 -4.43
CA GLY A 41 -11.88 1.81 -3.44
C GLY A 41 -11.36 0.41 -3.76
N ILE A 42 -11.43 -0.47 -2.75
CA ILE A 42 -11.19 -1.91 -2.95
C ILE A 42 -12.22 -2.49 -3.94
N GLU A 43 -13.45 -2.00 -3.93
CA GLU A 43 -14.50 -2.41 -4.87
C GLU A 43 -14.13 -2.11 -6.32
N ASP A 44 -13.59 -0.91 -6.60
CA ASP A 44 -13.13 -0.52 -7.92
C ASP A 44 -12.01 -1.44 -8.42
N LEU A 45 -11.04 -1.73 -7.54
CA LEU A 45 -9.95 -2.65 -7.84
C LEU A 45 -10.43 -4.07 -8.11
N PHE A 46 -11.46 -4.53 -7.38
CA PHE A 46 -12.05 -5.85 -7.57
C PHE A 46 -12.75 -5.95 -8.92
N ILE A 47 -13.58 -4.98 -9.28
CA ILE A 47 -14.29 -4.94 -10.58
C ILE A 47 -13.30 -4.91 -11.75
N GLN A 48 -12.17 -4.22 -11.59
CA GLN A 48 -11.12 -4.12 -12.61
C GLN A 48 -10.15 -5.31 -12.63
N ASN A 49 -10.36 -6.33 -11.79
CA ASN A 49 -9.46 -7.48 -11.63
C ASN A 49 -8.00 -7.10 -11.30
N LEU A 50 -7.81 -6.00 -10.56
CA LEU A 50 -6.49 -5.47 -10.19
C LEU A 50 -5.99 -6.01 -8.82
N LEU A 51 -6.81 -6.77 -8.10
CA LEU A 51 -6.44 -7.39 -6.83
C LEU A 51 -5.60 -8.67 -6.99
N GLY A 52 -5.36 -9.13 -8.22
CA GLY A 52 -4.57 -10.33 -8.49
C GLY A 52 -5.16 -11.61 -7.87
N MET A 53 -6.48 -11.63 -7.68
CA MET A 53 -7.21 -12.80 -7.18
C MET A 53 -7.54 -13.70 -8.36
N GLU A 54 -6.69 -14.69 -8.62
CA GLU A 54 -7.00 -15.89 -9.41
C GLU A 54 -7.41 -17.05 -8.51
#